data_AF-A0A7C3SV18-F1
#
_entry.id   AF-A0A7C3SV18-F1
#
_cell.length_a   1.000
_cell.length_b   1.000
_cell.length_c   1.000
_cell.angle_alpha   90.00
_cell.angle_beta   90.00
_cell.angle_gamma   90.00
#
_symmetry.space_group_name_H-M   'P 1'
#
loop_
_entity.id
_entity.type
_entity.pdbx_description
1 polymer ?
#
loop_
_entity_poly.entity_id
_entity_poly.type
_entity_poly.pdbx_seq_one_letter_code
_entity_poly.pdbx_strand_id
1 'polypeptide(L)'
;MRVIAGTARGTKLLAPIGRDTRPTLDRVRTSLFDILSRQVENAKFLDCFAGTGANGIEAISRGAHCAYFVEYSKKAIHYIEANLKKTHFIDKG
;
A
#
# COMPACT_ATOMS: atom_id res chain seq x y z
N MET A 1 1.65 11.07 -2.90
CA MET A 1 1.01 9.89 -2.29
C MET A 1 1.59 9.70 -0.89
N ARG A 2 0.75 9.39 0.11
CA ARG A 2 1.18 9.06 1.48
C ARG A 2 0.29 7.96 2.06
N VAL A 3 0.70 7.38 3.18
CA VAL A 3 -0.16 6.53 4.02
C VAL A 3 -1.16 7.42 4.79
N ILE A 4 -2.43 7.05 4.79
CA ILE A 4 -3.54 7.91 5.21
C ILE A 4 -3.86 7.70 6.69
N ALA A 5 -3.92 6.46 7.15
CA ALA A 5 -4.25 6.09 8.52
C ALA A 5 -3.41 4.92 9.04
N GLY A 6 -3.57 4.59 10.32
CA GLY A 6 -2.90 3.46 10.95
C GLY A 6 -1.48 3.76 11.44
N THR A 7 -0.69 2.71 11.66
CA THR A 7 0.63 2.76 12.31
C THR A 7 1.68 3.51 11.51
N ALA A 8 1.60 3.52 10.17
CA ALA A 8 2.52 4.23 9.29
C ALA A 8 1.94 5.55 8.75
N ARG A 9 0.88 6.08 9.36
CA ARG A 9 0.19 7.30 8.93
C ARG A 9 1.17 8.46 8.66
N GLY A 10 0.97 9.14 7.53
CA GLY A 10 1.77 10.30 7.15
C GLY A 10 3.05 9.96 6.36
N THR A 11 3.49 8.71 6.34
CA THR A 11 4.68 8.30 5.58
C THR A 11 4.51 8.59 4.10
N LYS A 12 5.44 9.37 3.54
CA LYS A 12 5.45 9.76 2.12
C LYS A 12 5.97 8.61 1.26
N LEU A 13 5.10 8.07 0.41
CA LEU A 13 5.42 6.97 -0.49
C LEU A 13 6.05 7.50 -1.79
N LEU A 14 7.02 6.74 -2.30
CA LEU A 14 7.58 6.90 -3.63
C LEU A 14 6.54 6.53 -4.68
N ALA A 15 6.56 7.27 -5.78
CA ALA A 15 5.71 7.06 -6.94
C ALA A 15 6.52 7.38 -8.21
N PRO A 16 6.19 6.76 -9.36
CA PRO A 16 6.85 7.06 -10.62
C PRO A 16 6.67 8.52 -11.02
N ILE A 17 7.71 9.05 -11.67
CA ILE A 17 7.69 10.39 -12.26
C ILE A 17 6.95 10.27 -13.59
N GLY A 18 5.78 10.92 -13.71
CA GLY A 18 4.96 10.90 -14.92
C GLY A 18 3.55 10.34 -14.68
N ARG A 19 2.84 10.04 -15.78
CA ARG A 19 1.45 9.51 -15.76
C ARG A 19 1.35 8.01 -16.05
N ASP A 20 2.48 7.32 -16.13
CA ASP A 20 2.53 5.87 -16.42
C ASP A 20 1.72 5.04 -15.41
N THR A 21 1.51 5.58 -14.21
CA THR A 21 0.52 5.07 -13.26
C THR A 21 -0.45 6.18 -12.91
N ARG A 22 -1.76 5.94 -13.03
CA ARG A 22 -2.78 6.84 -12.47
C ARG A 22 -2.79 6.65 -10.94
N PRO A 23 -2.35 7.63 -10.15
CA PRO A 23 -2.34 7.46 -8.69
C PRO A 23 -3.77 7.39 -8.17
N THR A 24 -4.07 6.38 -7.34
CA THR A 24 -5.33 6.36 -6.58
C THR A 24 -5.33 7.56 -5.64
N LEU A 25 -6.32 8.44 -5.83
CA LEU A 25 -6.50 9.64 -5.01
C LEU A 25 -6.67 9.25 -3.54
N ASP A 26 -6.11 10.05 -2.64
CA ASP A 26 -6.21 9.80 -1.20
C ASP A 26 -7.67 9.60 -0.77
N ARG A 27 -8.61 10.43 -1.28
CA ARG A 27 -10.05 10.28 -0.99
C ARG A 27 -10.61 8.92 -1.38
N VAL A 28 -10.23 8.37 -2.54
CA VAL A 28 -10.72 7.08 -3.02
C VAL A 28 -10.19 5.96 -2.11
N ARG A 29 -8.92 6.03 -1.70
CA ARG A 29 -8.33 5.05 -0.79
C ARG A 29 -8.94 5.15 0.61
N THR A 30 -9.18 6.37 1.12
CA THR A 30 -9.92 6.57 2.37
C THR A 30 -11.28 5.89 2.32
N SER A 31 -12.11 6.21 1.31
CA SER A 31 -13.43 5.62 1.18
C SER A 31 -13.41 4.09 1.07
N LEU A 32 -12.44 3.52 0.33
CA LEU A 32 -12.26 2.08 0.23
C LEU A 32 -12.02 1.44 1.62
N PHE A 33 -11.06 1.97 2.39
CA PHE A 33 -10.72 1.40 3.69
C PHE A 33 -11.72 1.73 4.80
N ASP A 34 -12.53 2.78 4.64
CA ASP A 34 -13.64 3.04 5.56
C ASP A 34 -14.74 2.00 5.36
N ILE A 35 -15.05 1.64 4.11
CA ILE A 35 -15.97 0.55 3.76
C ILE A 35 -15.45 -0.79 4.29
N LEU A 36 -14.16 -1.07 4.10
CA LEU A 36 -13.53 -2.34 4.49
C LEU A 36 -13.08 -2.40 5.95
N SER A 37 -13.24 -1.32 6.74
CA SER A 37 -12.56 -1.10 8.03
C SER A 37 -12.47 -2.34 8.94
N ARG A 38 -13.62 -2.94 9.30
CA ARG A 38 -13.69 -4.13 10.18
C ARG A 38 -13.14 -5.41 9.56
N GLN A 39 -13.07 -5.48 8.24
CA GLN A 39 -12.60 -6.65 7.50
C GLN A 39 -11.09 -6.63 7.28
N VAL A 40 -10.43 -5.49 7.50
CA VAL A 40 -8.98 -5.33 7.26
C VAL A 40 -8.16 -5.81 8.45
N GLU A 41 -8.65 -5.62 9.67
CA GLU A 41 -7.94 -6.02 10.89
C GLU A 41 -7.67 -7.53 10.90
N ASN A 42 -6.41 -7.92 11.11
CA ASN A 42 -5.88 -9.29 11.07
C ASN A 42 -6.08 -10.05 9.74
N ALA A 43 -6.51 -9.38 8.67
CA ALA A 43 -6.73 -10.02 7.38
C ALA A 43 -5.43 -10.30 6.63
N LYS A 44 -5.49 -11.29 5.73
CA LYS A 44 -4.49 -11.48 4.67
C LYS A 44 -4.96 -10.72 3.43
N PHE A 45 -4.34 -9.58 3.15
CA PHE A 45 -4.73 -8.70 2.05
C PHE A 45 -4.03 -9.13 0.74
N LEU A 46 -4.73 -9.09 -0.39
CA LEU A 46 -4.15 -9.34 -1.72
C LEU A 46 -4.36 -8.12 -2.60
N ASP A 47 -3.26 -7.55 -3.09
CA ASP A 47 -3.26 -6.44 -4.05
C ASP A 47 -2.85 -6.97 -5.42
N CYS A 48 -3.83 -7.28 -6.27
CA CYS A 48 -3.62 -7.95 -7.56
C CYS A 48 -2.92 -7.09 -8.63
N PHE A 49 -2.93 -5.76 -8.46
CA PHE A 49 -2.34 -4.79 -9.38
C PHE A 49 -1.66 -3.70 -8.55
N ALA A 50 -0.64 -4.12 -7.80
CA ALA A 50 -0.13 -3.37 -6.69
C ALA A 50 0.45 -2.00 -7.07
N GLY A 51 1.00 -1.85 -8.28
CA GLY A 51 1.64 -0.61 -8.71
C GLY A 51 2.75 -0.22 -7.72
N THR A 52 2.57 0.89 -7.01
CA THR A 52 3.52 1.35 -5.98
C THR A 52 3.35 0.68 -4.60
N GLY A 53 2.40 -0.23 -4.46
CA GLY A 53 2.07 -0.96 -3.22
C GLY A 53 1.20 -0.17 -2.24
N ALA A 54 0.63 0.95 -2.67
CA ALA A 54 -0.02 1.89 -1.77
C ALA A 54 -1.25 1.33 -1.03
N ASN A 55 -2.03 0.45 -1.66
CA ASN A 55 -3.21 -0.14 -1.02
C ASN A 55 -2.81 -1.24 -0.04
N GLY A 56 -1.93 -2.17 -0.43
CA GLY A 56 -1.43 -3.18 0.51
C GLY A 56 -0.70 -2.57 1.73
N ILE A 57 0.08 -1.51 1.54
CA ILE A 57 0.71 -0.78 2.65
C ILE A 57 -0.33 -0.10 3.55
N GLU A 58 -1.38 0.50 2.97
CA GLU A 58 -2.47 1.08 3.75
C GLU A 58 -3.22 0.01 4.55
N ALA A 59 -3.40 -1.19 3.99
CA ALA A 59 -4.00 -2.33 4.67
C ALA A 59 -3.17 -2.75 5.88
N ILE A 60 -1.85 -2.95 5.71
CA ILE A 60 -0.94 -3.30 6.81
C ILE A 60 -0.94 -2.21 7.89
N SER A 61 -0.85 -0.94 7.48
CA SER A 61 -0.89 0.20 8.40
C SER A 61 -2.15 0.19 9.26
N ARG A 62 -3.29 -0.24 8.71
CA ARG A 62 -4.60 -0.35 9.39
C ARG A 62 -4.80 -1.66 10.15
N GLY A 63 -3.78 -2.53 10.24
CA GLY A 63 -3.81 -3.74 11.06
C GLY A 63 -4.04 -5.03 10.29
N ALA A 64 -3.94 -5.05 8.96
CA ALA A 64 -3.86 -6.31 8.23
C ALA A 64 -2.64 -7.12 8.71
N HIS A 65 -2.81 -8.43 8.85
CA HIS A 65 -1.75 -9.33 9.31
C HIS A 65 -0.59 -9.37 8.30
N CYS A 66 -0.91 -9.45 7.01
CA CYS A 66 0.05 -9.36 5.92
C CYS A 66 -0.62 -8.88 4.64
N ALA A 67 0.18 -8.40 3.68
CA ALA A 67 -0.29 -8.11 2.33
C ALA A 67 0.58 -8.81 1.28
N TYR A 68 -0.08 -9.44 0.31
CA TYR A 68 0.53 -10.00 -0.88
C TYR A 68 0.39 -9.02 -2.04
N PHE A 69 1.48 -8.77 -2.75
CA PHE A 69 1.53 -7.83 -3.85
C PHE A 69 1.78 -8.58 -5.16
N VAL A 70 0.86 -8.45 -6.12
CA VAL A 70 1.02 -8.97 -7.47
C VAL A 70 1.26 -7.79 -8.40
N GLU A 71 2.38 -7.81 -9.11
CA GLU A 71 2.78 -6.75 -10.03
C GLU A 71 3.63 -7.31 -11.17
N TYR A 72 3.36 -6.85 -12.39
CA TYR A 72 4.05 -7.28 -13.60
C TYR A 72 5.27 -6.40 -13.91
N SER A 73 5.15 -5.09 -13.66
CA SER A 73 6.19 -4.11 -13.96
C SER A 73 7.33 -4.20 -12.95
N LYS A 74 8.52 -4.58 -13.42
CA LYS A 74 9.75 -4.57 -12.60
C LYS A 74 10.05 -3.20 -11.97
N LYS A 75 9.73 -2.11 -12.66
CA LYS A 75 9.87 -0.75 -12.13
C LYS A 75 8.93 -0.50 -10.94
N ALA A 76 7.71 -1.01 -11.03
CA ALA A 76 6.71 -0.89 -9.97
C ALA A 76 7.10 -1.72 -8.73
N ILE A 77 7.62 -2.94 -8.94
CA ILE A 77 8.17 -3.78 -7.86
C ILE A 77 9.24 -3.03 -7.05
N HIS A 78 10.14 -2.30 -7.71
CA HIS A 78 11.14 -1.49 -7.00
C HIS A 78 10.51 -0.42 -6.09
N TYR A 79 9.41 0.22 -6.52
CA TYR A 79 8.68 1.14 -5.66
C TYR A 79 8.02 0.45 -4.47
N ILE A 80 7.44 -0.74 -4.68
CA ILE A 80 6.85 -1.55 -3.60
C ILE A 80 7.92 -1.83 -2.53
N GLU A 81 9.05 -2.40 -2.92
CA GLU A 81 10.15 -2.72 -1.99
C GLU A 81 10.65 -1.48 -1.25
N ALA A 82 10.88 -0.38 -1.96
CA ALA A 82 11.36 0.85 -1.36
C ALA A 82 10.33 1.45 -0.38
N ASN A 83 9.04 1.38 -0.70
CA ASN A 83 7.96 1.86 0.15
C ASN A 83 7.75 0.98 1.38
N LEU A 84 7.87 -0.35 1.24
CA LEU A 84 7.84 -1.28 2.37
C LEU A 84 9.01 -1.04 3.33
N LYS A 85 10.23 -0.81 2.80
CA LYS A 85 11.39 -0.40 3.64
C LYS A 85 11.09 0.88 4.41
N LYS A 86 10.51 1.87 3.73
CA LYS A 86 10.22 3.19 4.30
C LYS A 86 9.13 3.18 5.38
N THR A 87 8.26 2.17 5.34
CA THR A 87 7.18 1.96 6.31
C THR A 87 7.54 0.91 7.36
N HIS A 88 8.75 0.33 7.29
CA HIS A 88 9.22 -0.75 8.15
C HIS A 88 8.32 -2.00 8.13
N PHE A 89 7.61 -2.24 7.02
CA PHE A 89 6.72 -3.39 6.81
C PHE A 89 7.38 -4.51 6.00
N ILE A 90 8.71 -4.50 5.91
CA ILE A 90 9.44 -5.68 5.43
C ILE A 90 9.67 -6.58 6.63
N ASP A 91 9.01 -7.73 6.62
CA ASP A 91 9.50 -8.87 7.39
C ASP A 91 10.78 -9.35 6.72
N LYS A 92 11.86 -9.40 7.52
CA LYS A 92 12.98 -10.30 7.22
C LYS A 92 12.45 -11.68 7.58
N GLY A 93 11.82 -12.34 6.61
CA GLY A 93 11.56 -13.78 6.69
C GLY A 93 12.85 -14.54 7.00
#